data_AF-A0A9D1ZY70-F1
#
_entry.id   AF-A0A9D1ZY70-F1
#
_cell.length_a   1.000
_cell.length_b   1.000
_cell.length_c   1.000
_cell.angle_alpha   90.00
_cell.angle_beta   90.00
_cell.angle_gamma   90.00
#
_symmetry.space_group_name_H-M   'P 1'
#
loop_
_entity.id
_entity.type
_entity.pdbx_description
1 polymer ?
#
loop_
_entity_poly.entity_id
_entity_poly.type
_entity_poly.pdbx_seq_one_letter_code
_entity_poly.pdbx_strand_id
1 'polypeptide(L)'
;MEIVKILSVDYSKMGAEIAALRKNNIRLRKYVCFFKQFYDAEYDTDMEICPRDMECERCGKLLETSVSQEELGRVLGESKHVVASWETGRTSPDMQHILALCTICGLDMGDFIRSSSVALKPE
;
A
#
# COMPACT_ATOMS: atom_id res chain seq x y z
N MET A 1 -10.32 27.29 28.32
CA MET A 1 -10.70 26.06 27.60
C MET A 1 -10.06 26.16 26.23
N GLU A 2 -8.96 25.44 26.03
CA GLU A 2 -8.23 25.48 24.76
C GLU A 2 -8.78 24.40 23.83
N ILE A 3 -9.04 24.76 22.57
CA ILE A 3 -9.47 23.82 21.54
C ILE A 3 -8.22 23.43 20.76
N VAL A 4 -7.82 22.16 20.89
CA VAL A 4 -6.67 21.61 20.16
C VAL A 4 -7.17 20.74 19.00
N LYS A 5 -6.53 20.88 17.84
CA LYS A 5 -6.75 19.97 16.71
C LYS A 5 -5.90 18.71 16.91
N ILE A 6 -6.57 17.56 16.95
CA ILE A 6 -5.93 16.25 16.98
C ILE A 6 -6.03 15.64 15.58
N LEU A 7 -4.91 15.16 15.06
CA LEU A 7 -4.84 14.40 13.83
C LEU A 7 -4.89 12.91 14.17
N SER A 8 -5.75 12.18 13.48
CA SER A 8 -5.88 10.72 13.64
C SER A 8 -5.99 10.07 12.27
N VAL A 9 -5.49 8.84 12.14
CA VAL A 9 -5.64 8.06 10.90
C VAL A 9 -7.11 7.67 10.70
N ASP A 10 -7.62 7.86 9.48
CA ASP A 10 -8.94 7.41 9.07
C ASP A 10 -8.89 5.98 8.53
N TYR A 11 -8.88 5.01 9.44
CA TYR A 11 -8.85 3.59 9.10
C TYR A 11 -10.07 3.09 8.33
N SER A 12 -11.22 3.78 8.47
CA SER A 12 -12.45 3.46 7.72
C SER A 12 -12.31 3.76 6.23
N LYS A 13 -11.66 4.87 5.88
CA LYS A 13 -11.39 5.27 4.50
C LYS A 13 -10.25 4.43 3.89
N MET A 14 -9.28 4.07 4.72
CA MET A 14 -8.06 3.36 4.31
C MET A 14 -8.33 1.99 3.67
N GLY A 15 -9.29 1.20 4.16
CA GLY A 15 -9.59 -0.11 3.57
C GLY A 15 -10.01 -0.05 2.10
N ALA A 16 -10.91 0.86 1.78
CA ALA A 16 -11.36 1.09 0.39
C ALA A 16 -10.23 1.62 -0.49
N GLU A 17 -9.37 2.48 0.07
CA GLU A 17 -8.21 3.03 -0.63
C GLU A 17 -7.16 1.96 -0.93
N ILE A 18 -6.86 1.04 0.00
CA ILE A 18 -5.94 -0.09 -0.27
C ILE A 18 -6.42 -0.90 -1.46
N ALA A 19 -7.73 -1.23 -1.50
CA ALA A 19 -8.32 -1.95 -2.63
C ALA A 19 -8.22 -1.16 -3.94
N ALA A 20 -8.37 0.17 -3.90
CA ALA A 20 -8.24 1.05 -5.04
C ALA A 20 -6.78 1.15 -5.54
N LEU A 21 -5.81 1.28 -4.63
CA LEU A 21 -4.38 1.31 -4.95
C LEU A 21 -3.95 0.03 -5.63
N ARG A 22 -4.36 -1.11 -5.08
CA ARG A 22 -4.08 -2.43 -5.65
C ARG A 22 -4.60 -2.55 -7.09
N LYS A 23 -5.76 -1.96 -7.37
CA LYS A 23 -6.39 -1.98 -8.69
C LYS A 23 -5.80 -0.98 -9.66
N ASN A 24 -5.40 0.22 -9.23
CA ASN A 24 -5.17 1.35 -10.14
C ASN A 24 -3.83 2.08 -9.96
N ASN A 25 -2.95 1.64 -9.04
CA ASN A 25 -1.69 2.32 -8.79
C ASN A 25 -0.54 1.70 -9.62
N ILE A 26 -0.04 2.47 -10.58
CA ILE A 26 1.05 2.06 -11.47
C ILE A 26 2.37 1.83 -10.74
N ARG A 27 2.66 2.59 -9.67
CA ARG A 27 3.87 2.44 -8.88
C ARG A 27 3.84 1.13 -8.11
N LEU A 28 2.71 0.78 -7.52
CA LEU A 28 2.52 -0.51 -6.85
C LEU A 28 2.66 -1.68 -7.83
N ARG A 29 2.07 -1.61 -9.03
CA ARG A 29 2.26 -2.64 -10.07
C ARG A 29 3.75 -2.81 -10.44
N LYS A 30 4.46 -1.70 -10.65
CA LYS A 30 5.90 -1.71 -10.95
C LYS A 30 6.71 -2.31 -9.79
N TYR A 31 6.37 -1.96 -8.55
CA TYR A 31 7.04 -2.49 -7.37
C TYR A 31 6.82 -4.00 -7.24
N VAL A 32 5.60 -4.49 -7.42
CA VAL A 32 5.28 -5.94 -7.40
C VAL A 32 6.03 -6.65 -8.52
N CYS A 33 6.07 -6.10 -9.74
CA CYS A 33 6.84 -6.66 -10.85
C CYS A 33 8.32 -6.82 -10.49
N PHE A 34 8.91 -5.80 -9.88
CA PHE A 34 10.29 -5.85 -9.41
C PHE A 34 10.46 -6.89 -8.29
N PHE A 35 9.59 -6.88 -7.29
CA PHE A 35 9.66 -7.76 -6.13
C PHE A 35 9.58 -9.25 -6.50
N LYS A 36 8.74 -9.61 -7.47
CA LYS A 36 8.59 -11.01 -7.93
C LYS A 36 9.90 -11.64 -8.43
N GLN A 37 10.82 -10.85 -8.97
CA GLN A 37 12.11 -11.34 -9.46
C GLN A 37 13.02 -11.91 -8.35
N PHE A 38 12.75 -11.58 -7.08
CA PHE A 38 13.58 -12.00 -5.94
C PHE A 38 12.95 -13.12 -5.12
N TYR A 39 11.67 -13.41 -5.33
CA TYR A 39 10.90 -14.30 -4.45
C TYR A 39 10.12 -15.41 -5.17
N ASP A 40 9.90 -15.33 -6.49
CA ASP A 40 9.38 -16.47 -7.25
C ASP A 40 10.55 -17.37 -7.68
N ALA A 41 10.60 -18.58 -7.12
CA ALA A 41 11.63 -19.58 -7.45
C ALA A 41 11.55 -20.13 -8.89
N GLU A 42 10.44 -19.87 -9.60
CA GLU A 42 10.23 -20.24 -11.00
C GLU A 42 10.61 -19.10 -11.99
N TYR A 43 11.09 -17.96 -11.51
CA TYR A 43 11.48 -16.87 -12.40
C TYR A 43 12.87 -17.12 -12.99
N ASP A 44 12.88 -17.40 -14.29
CA ASP A 44 14.05 -17.68 -15.12
C ASP A 44 15.19 -16.68 -14.89
N THR A 45 16.35 -17.17 -14.46
CA THR A 45 17.55 -16.39 -14.13
C THR A 45 18.22 -15.75 -15.34
N ASP A 46 17.79 -16.11 -16.56
CA ASP A 46 18.32 -15.58 -17.82
C ASP A 46 17.62 -14.28 -18.28
N MET A 47 16.67 -13.76 -17.49
CA MET A 47 16.03 -12.46 -17.76
C MET A 47 16.92 -11.29 -17.32
N GLU A 48 17.14 -10.32 -18.22
CA GLU A 48 17.72 -9.01 -17.87
C GLU A 48 17.01 -8.45 -16.62
N ILE A 49 17.77 -8.22 -15.54
CA ILE A 49 17.29 -7.67 -14.28
C ILE A 49 16.46 -6.41 -14.58
N CYS A 50 15.22 -6.35 -14.09
CA CYS A 50 14.40 -5.15 -14.27
C CYS A 50 15.14 -3.99 -13.58
N PRO A 51 15.50 -2.92 -14.30
CA PRO A 51 16.48 -1.94 -13.83
C PRO A 51 16.03 -1.08 -12.64
N ARG A 52 14.85 -1.34 -12.03
CA ARG A 52 14.22 -0.56 -10.93
C ARG A 52 13.95 0.90 -11.23
N ASP A 53 14.28 1.37 -12.42
CA ASP A 53 14.27 2.79 -12.81
C ASP A 53 12.90 3.32 -13.20
N MET A 54 11.82 2.56 -12.97
CA MET A 54 10.45 2.94 -13.37
C MET A 54 10.26 3.14 -14.89
N GLU A 55 11.25 2.80 -15.73
CA GLU A 55 11.26 3.03 -17.18
C GLU A 55 11.35 1.73 -18.01
N CYS A 56 10.93 0.60 -17.43
CA CYS A 56 10.92 -0.68 -18.14
C CYS A 56 9.89 -0.71 -19.29
N GLU A 57 10.36 -0.57 -20.53
CA GLU A 57 9.57 -0.63 -21.77
C GLU A 57 8.94 -2.02 -22.02
N ARG A 58 9.48 -3.10 -21.40
CA ARG A 58 9.01 -4.49 -21.57
C ARG A 58 8.00 -4.96 -20.52
N CYS A 59 7.62 -4.15 -19.55
CA CYS A 59 6.71 -4.56 -18.45
C CYS A 59 5.22 -4.70 -18.88
N GLY A 60 4.93 -4.81 -20.18
CA GLY A 60 3.57 -4.76 -20.73
C GLY A 60 2.55 -5.70 -20.07
N LYS A 61 2.96 -6.91 -19.66
CA LYS A 61 2.01 -7.91 -19.11
C LYS A 61 1.57 -7.67 -17.65
N LEU A 62 2.43 -7.06 -16.82
CA LEU A 62 2.12 -6.72 -15.41
C LEU A 62 1.52 -5.32 -15.27
N LEU A 63 1.83 -4.41 -16.20
CA LEU A 63 1.21 -3.08 -16.22
C LEU A 63 -0.25 -3.10 -16.66
N GLU A 64 -0.71 -4.15 -17.35
CA GLU A 64 -2.10 -4.29 -17.80
C GLU A 64 -3.03 -4.91 -16.74
N THR A 65 -2.48 -5.50 -15.66
CA THR A 65 -3.27 -6.23 -14.66
C THR A 65 -3.29 -5.53 -13.30
N SER A 66 -4.33 -5.77 -12.52
CA SER A 66 -4.37 -5.35 -11.11
C SER A 66 -3.50 -6.24 -10.26
N VAL A 67 -2.91 -5.69 -9.20
CA VAL A 67 -2.23 -6.49 -8.18
C VAL A 67 -3.27 -7.34 -7.44
N SER A 68 -2.97 -8.58 -7.10
CA SER A 68 -3.85 -9.46 -6.30
C SER A 68 -3.63 -9.23 -4.81
N GLN A 69 -4.60 -9.61 -3.96
CA GLN A 69 -4.45 -9.50 -2.50
C GLN A 69 -3.26 -10.33 -1.99
N GLU A 70 -2.98 -11.45 -2.65
CA GLU A 70 -1.84 -12.30 -2.33
C GLU A 70 -0.51 -11.63 -2.70
N GLU A 71 -0.42 -11.00 -3.87
CA GLU A 71 0.78 -10.26 -4.26
C GLU A 71 1.06 -9.07 -3.34
N LEU A 72 0.02 -8.31 -2.99
CA LEU A 72 0.15 -7.22 -2.03
C LEU A 72 0.57 -7.74 -0.64
N GLY A 73 -0.03 -8.85 -0.20
CA GLY A 73 0.35 -9.51 1.06
C GLY A 73 1.84 -9.89 1.06
N ARG A 74 2.32 -10.57 0.01
CA ARG A 74 3.74 -10.96 -0.11
C ARG A 74 4.68 -9.75 -0.06
N VAL A 75 4.34 -8.66 -0.75
CA VAL A 75 5.11 -7.41 -0.73
C VAL A 75 5.19 -6.81 0.68
N LEU A 76 4.11 -6.92 1.45
CA LEU A 76 3.99 -6.36 2.80
C LEU A 76 4.40 -7.34 3.92
N GLY A 77 4.77 -8.58 3.59
CA GLY A 77 5.08 -9.61 4.60
C GLY A 77 3.84 -10.21 5.29
N GLU A 78 2.66 -10.09 4.66
CA GLU A 78 1.37 -10.45 5.22
C GLU A 78 0.63 -11.50 4.39
N SER A 79 -0.39 -12.12 5.00
CA SER A 79 -1.23 -13.09 4.28
C SER A 79 -2.31 -12.41 3.44
N LYS A 80 -2.78 -13.09 2.38
CA LYS A 80 -3.93 -12.62 1.57
C LYS A 80 -5.19 -12.35 2.40
N HIS A 81 -5.37 -13.10 3.50
CA HIS A 81 -6.53 -12.98 4.38
C HIS A 81 -6.47 -11.72 5.23
N VAL A 82 -5.28 -11.34 5.69
CA VAL A 82 -5.04 -10.09 6.42
C VAL A 82 -5.32 -8.90 5.51
N VAL A 83 -4.80 -8.91 4.27
CA VAL A 83 -5.09 -7.88 3.27
C VAL A 83 -6.58 -7.78 2.96
N ALA A 84 -7.27 -8.91 2.76
CA ALA A 84 -8.72 -8.90 2.55
C ALA A 84 -9.51 -8.35 3.75
N SER A 85 -9.04 -8.61 4.97
CA SER A 85 -9.62 -8.06 6.19
C SER A 85 -9.45 -6.54 6.26
N TRP A 86 -8.28 -6.02 5.88
CA TRP A 86 -8.05 -4.58 5.75
C TRP A 86 -8.92 -3.92 4.69
N GLU A 87 -8.99 -4.50 3.49
CA GLU A 87 -9.80 -3.96 2.38
C GLU A 87 -11.30 -3.91 2.70
N THR A 88 -11.76 -4.78 3.59
CA THR A 88 -13.16 -4.81 4.07
C THR A 88 -13.39 -3.99 5.35
N GLY A 89 -12.34 -3.37 5.90
CA GLY A 89 -12.41 -2.58 7.13
C GLY A 89 -12.65 -3.41 8.40
N ARG A 90 -12.50 -4.74 8.34
CA ARG A 90 -12.65 -5.62 9.50
C ARG A 90 -11.49 -5.50 10.48
N THR A 91 -10.29 -5.30 9.96
CA THR A 91 -9.09 -4.95 10.71
C THR A 91 -8.39 -3.79 10.02
N SER A 92 -7.38 -3.22 10.66
CA SER A 92 -6.60 -2.12 10.10
C SER A 92 -5.13 -2.49 10.01
N PRO A 93 -4.40 -2.02 8.97
CA PRO A 93 -2.96 -2.13 8.93
C PRO A 93 -2.35 -1.30 10.06
N ASP A 94 -1.20 -1.72 10.57
CA ASP A 94 -0.42 -0.92 11.51
C ASP A 94 0.33 0.22 10.79
N MET A 95 1.03 1.04 11.59
CA MET A 95 1.78 2.17 11.07
C MET A 95 2.91 1.77 10.11
N GLN A 96 3.55 0.61 10.31
CA GLN A 96 4.64 0.16 9.43
C GLN A 96 4.10 -0.15 8.02
N HIS A 97 2.97 -0.86 7.97
CA HIS A 97 2.29 -1.17 6.72
C HIS A 97 1.76 0.08 6.01
N ILE A 98 1.23 1.04 6.76
CA ILE A 98 0.78 2.32 6.20
C ILE A 98 1.93 3.08 5.55
N LEU A 99 3.07 3.19 6.24
CA LEU A 99 4.25 3.87 5.70
C LEU A 99 4.82 3.15 4.46
N ALA A 100 4.81 1.82 4.46
CA ALA A 100 5.21 1.03 3.29
C ALA A 100 4.30 1.31 2.09
N LEU A 101 2.98 1.29 2.30
CA LEU A 101 2.00 1.64 1.27
C LEU A 101 2.20 3.07 0.73
N CYS A 102 2.42 4.05 1.61
CA CYS A 102 2.68 5.43 1.21
C CYS A 102 3.95 5.52 0.35
N THR A 103 5.03 4.88 0.79
CA THR A 103 6.32 4.89 0.07
C THR A 103 6.20 4.24 -1.31
N ILE A 104 5.60 3.05 -1.38
CA ILE A 104 5.48 2.27 -2.63
C ILE A 104 4.53 2.97 -3.62
N CYS A 105 3.39 3.45 -3.12
CA CYS A 105 2.36 4.06 -3.96
C CYS A 105 2.64 5.54 -4.26
N GLY A 106 3.60 6.15 -3.56
CA GLY A 106 3.92 7.58 -3.62
C GLY A 106 2.76 8.46 -3.16
N LEU A 107 2.19 8.12 -2.00
CA LEU A 107 1.11 8.85 -1.31
C LEU A 107 1.70 9.63 -0.12
N ASP A 108 0.96 10.65 0.32
CA ASP A 108 1.28 11.37 1.55
C ASP A 108 0.45 10.83 2.72
N MET A 109 1.01 10.84 3.93
CA MET A 109 0.26 10.43 5.13
C MET A 109 -1.01 11.27 5.33
N GLY A 110 -1.01 12.52 4.88
CA GLY A 110 -2.15 13.42 4.89
C GLY A 110 -3.37 12.88 4.13
N ASP A 111 -3.19 12.00 3.14
CA ASP A 111 -4.28 11.37 2.40
C ASP A 111 -5.15 10.48 3.31
N PHE A 112 -4.56 9.98 4.39
CA PHE A 112 -5.15 9.04 5.34
C PHE A 112 -5.45 9.64 6.72
N ILE A 113 -5.25 10.95 6.92
CA ILE A 113 -5.43 11.61 8.22
C ILE A 113 -6.72 12.44 8.21
N ARG A 114 -7.47 12.38 9.32
CA ARG A 114 -8.57 13.31 9.63
C ARG A 114 -8.24 14.18 10.83
N SER A 115 -8.74 15.41 10.83
CA SER A 115 -8.66 16.31 11.99
C SER A 115 -9.93 16.26 12.82
N SER A 116 -9.80 16.10 14.13
CA SER A 116 -10.87 16.34 15.10
C SER A 116 -10.47 17.47 16.05
N SER A 117 -11.45 18.16 16.64
CA SER A 117 -11.20 19.20 17.63
C SER A 117 -11.57 18.66 19.01
N VAL A 118 -10.66 18.76 19.97
CA VAL A 118 -10.88 18.32 21.35
C VAL A 118 -10.66 19.50 22.28
N ALA A 119 -11.62 19.71 23.19
CA ALA A 119 -11.51 20.70 24.25
C ALA A 119 -10.70 20.08 25.40
N LEU A 120 -9.50 20.60 25.64
CA LEU A 120 -8.72 20.22 26.81
C LEU A 120 -9.26 20.96 28.03
N LYS A 121 -9.57 20.22 29.10
CA LYS A 121 -9.84 20.81 30.41
C LYS A 121 -8.50 21.23 31.02
N PRO A 122 -8.39 22.46 31.56
CA PRO A 122 -7.23 22.81 32.36
C PRO A 122 -7.21 21.92 33.60
N GLU A 123 -5.99 21.51 33.95
CA GLU A 123 -5.64 20.68 35.12
C GLU A 123 -5.98 21.32 36.47
#